data_AF-A0AAV6B1B2-F1
#
_entry.id   AF-A0AAV6B1B2-F1
#
_cell.length_a   1.000
_cell.length_b   1.000
_cell.length_c   1.000
_cell.angle_alpha   90.00
_cell.angle_beta   90.00
_cell.angle_gamma   90.00
#
_symmetry.space_group_name_H-M   'P 1'
#
loop_
_entity.id
_entity.type
_entity.pdbx_description
1 polymer ?
#
loop_
_entity_poly.entity_id
_entity_poly.type
_entity_poly.pdbx_seq_one_letter_code
_entity_poly.pdbx_strand_id
1 'polypeptide(L)' 'GADEVAEYLDKIDPLDKAGAYAIQEHGELIIAKTEGSFSNVVGLPVERLKSELRQFVSD' A
#
# COMPACT_ATOMS: atom_id res chain seq x y z
N GLY A 1 -10.05 16.26 10.49
CA GLY A 1 -11.52 16.10 10.59
C GLY A 1 -12.17 15.97 9.21
N ALA A 2 -12.46 17.08 8.53
CA ALA A 2 -12.81 17.08 7.10
C ALA A 2 -11.66 17.65 6.25
N ASP A 3 -10.97 18.66 6.79
CA ASP A 3 -9.85 19.33 6.12
C ASP A 3 -8.66 18.38 5.86
N GLU A 4 -8.30 17.53 6.83
CA GLU A 4 -7.25 16.51 6.67
C GLU A 4 -7.57 15.48 5.58
N VAL A 5 -8.85 15.12 5.42
CA VAL A 5 -9.29 14.18 4.38
C VAL A 5 -9.20 14.85 3.01
N ALA A 6 -9.67 16.09 2.90
CA ALA A 6 -9.55 16.86 1.66
C ALA A 6 -8.09 17.10 1.27
N GLU A 7 -7.23 17.44 2.24
CA GLU A 7 -5.79 17.62 2.03
C GLU A 7 -5.11 16.31 1.58
N TYR A 8 -5.49 15.17 2.16
CA TYR A 8 -4.95 13.88 1.73
C TYR A 8 -5.40 13.52 0.31
N LEU A 9 -6.70 13.66 0.02
CA LEU A 9 -7.29 13.31 -1.27
C LEU A 9 -6.79 14.19 -2.42
N ASP A 10 -6.42 15.45 -2.16
CA ASP A 10 -5.83 16.35 -3.16
C ASP A 10 -4.41 15.93 -3.59
N LYS A 11 -3.74 15.11 -2.77
CA LYS A 11 -2.35 14.70 -2.99
C LYS A 11 -2.19 13.33 -3.63
N ILE A 12 -3.28 12.60 -3.88
CA ILE A 12 -3.27 11.26 -4.47
C ILE A 12 -4.27 11.16 -5.62
N ASP A 13 -4.23 10.07 -6.40
CA ASP A 13 -5.35 9.68 -7.26
C ASP A 13 -6.23 8.66 -6.52
N PRO A 14 -7.31 9.08 -5.83
CA PRO A 14 -8.10 8.18 -5.01
C PRO A 14 -8.96 7.22 -5.82
N LEU A 15 -9.26 7.53 -7.09
CA LEU A 15 -10.17 6.71 -7.90
C LEU A 15 -9.47 5.49 -8.52
N ASP A 16 -8.14 5.54 -8.64
CA ASP A 16 -7.31 4.41 -9.07
C ASP A 16 -6.97 3.45 -7.91
N LYS A 17 -7.24 3.84 -6.66
CA LYS A 17 -6.79 3.12 -5.46
C LYS A 17 -7.96 2.48 -4.73
N ALA A 18 -7.86 1.17 -4.47
CA ALA A 18 -8.86 0.47 -3.68
C ALA A 18 -8.94 1.08 -2.26
N GLY A 19 -10.14 1.53 -1.87
CA GLY A 19 -10.36 2.19 -0.58
C GLY A 19 -9.97 3.67 -0.53
N ALA A 20 -9.67 4.29 -1.68
CA ALA A 20 -9.36 5.72 -1.80
C ALA A 20 -8.15 6.17 -0.95
N TYR A 21 -7.18 5.28 -0.75
CA TYR A 21 -5.93 5.61 -0.09
C TYR A 21 -4.74 4.86 -0.72
N ALA A 22 -3.57 5.45 -0.59
CA ALA A 22 -2.31 4.91 -1.07
C ALA A 22 -1.27 4.96 0.06
N ILE A 23 -0.86 3.80 0.57
CA ILE A 23 0.17 3.69 1.62
C ILE A 23 1.54 4.27 1.22
N GLN A 24 1.82 4.31 -0.09
CA GLN A 24 3.07 4.83 -0.64
C GLN A 24 3.05 6.34 -0.91
N GLU A 25 1.88 6.98 -0.85
CA GLU A 25 1.68 8.39 -1.14
C GLU A 25 0.99 9.06 0.05
N HIS A 26 1.74 9.89 0.77
CA HIS A 26 1.23 10.68 1.90
C HIS A 26 0.57 9.85 3.02
N GLY A 27 0.95 8.57 3.16
CA GLY A 27 0.40 7.67 4.15
C GLY A 27 0.57 8.17 5.59
N GLU A 28 1.61 8.97 5.87
CA GLU A 28 1.86 9.59 7.16
C GLU A 28 0.72 10.51 7.65
N LEU A 29 -0.13 11.00 6.74
CA LEU A 29 -1.25 11.87 7.07
C LEU A 29 -2.45 11.11 7.66
N ILE A 30 -2.60 9.83 7.32
CA ILE A 30 -3.82 9.06 7.66
C ILE A 30 -3.56 7.67 8.26
N ILE A 31 -2.33 7.13 8.14
CA ILE A 31 -1.97 5.79 8.61
C ILE A 31 -1.31 5.90 9.99
N ALA A 32 -2.04 5.49 11.02
CA ALA A 32 -1.52 5.48 12.39
C ALA A 32 -0.49 4.37 12.64
N LYS A 33 -0.67 3.19 12.02
CA LYS A 33 0.20 2.02 12.17
C LYS A 33 0.01 1.08 10.99
N THR A 34 1.07 0.38 10.61
CA THR A 34 1.04 -0.78 9.71
C THR A 34 1.56 -2.01 10.44
N GLU A 35 1.03 -3.19 10.10
CA GLU A 35 1.48 -4.46 10.65
C GLU A 35 1.40 -5.52 9.55
N GLY A 36 2.53 -6.19 9.27
CA GLY A 36 2.67 -7.12 8.15
C GLY A 36 3.47 -6.56 6.97
N SER A 37 3.17 -7.04 5.76
CA SER A 37 3.93 -6.70 4.54
C SER A 37 3.44 -5.40 3.90
N PHE A 38 4.33 -4.41 3.82
CA PHE A 38 4.08 -3.15 3.11
C PHE A 38 3.83 -3.38 1.61
N SER A 39 4.64 -4.22 0.97
CA SER A 39 4.51 -4.53 -0.47
C SER A 39 3.16 -5.16 -0.80
N ASN A 40 2.63 -5.98 0.12
CA ASN A 40 1.29 -6.54 0.00
C ASN A 40 0.19 -5.46 0.03
N VAL A 41 0.32 -4.45 0.90
CA VAL A 41 -0.65 -3.32 0.95
C VAL A 41 -0.55 -2.45 -0.29
N VAL A 42 0.65 -2.27 -0.85
CA VAL A 42 0.84 -1.61 -2.17
C VAL A 42 0.14 -2.37 -3.29
N GLY A 43 0.13 -3.71 -3.22
CA GLY A 43 -0.64 -4.57 -4.13
C GLY A 43 0.06 -5.87 -4.55
N LEU A 44 1.33 -6.08 -4.19
CA LEU A 44 2.06 -7.31 -4.50
C LEU A 44 3.01 -7.70 -3.36
N PRO A 45 2.83 -8.87 -2.71
CA PRO A 45 3.72 -9.33 -1.65
C PRO A 45 5.06 -9.81 -2.21
N VAL A 46 5.97 -8.89 -2.52
CA VAL A 46 7.23 -9.15 -3.23
C VAL A 46 8.10 -10.19 -2.51
N GLU A 47 8.18 -10.12 -1.19
CA GLU A 47 9.00 -11.03 -0.36
C GLU A 47 8.48 -12.46 -0.46
N ARG A 48 7.15 -12.62 -0.41
CA ARG A 48 6.50 -13.91 -0.58
C ARG A 48 6.69 -14.41 -2.01
N LEU A 49 6.38 -13.58 -3.02
CA LEU A 49 6.53 -13.94 -4.42
C LEU A 49 7.97 -14.41 -4.73
N LYS A 50 8.98 -13.71 -4.20
CA LYS A 50 10.38 -14.10 -4.34
C LYS A 50 10.70 -15.45 -3.66
N SER A 51 10.05 -15.79 -2.57
CA SER A 51 10.17 -17.11 -1.95
C SER A 51 9.55 -18.20 -2.83
N GLU A 52 8.32 -17.98 -3.30
CA GLU A 52 7.59 -18.94 -4.17
C GLU A 52 8.36 -19.18 -5.48
N LEU A 53 8.85 -18.12 -6.13
CA LEU A 53 9.61 -18.23 -7.37
C LEU A 53 10.92 -18.99 -7.19
N ARG A 54 11.61 -18.82 -6.04
CA ARG A 54 12.83 -19.58 -5.75
C ARG A 54 12.56 -21.06 -5.57
N GLN A 55 11.43 -21.41 -4.94
CA GLN A 55 11.00 -22.81 -4.80
C GLN A 55 10.66 -23.38 -6.17
N PHE A 56 9.86 -22.67 -6.95
CA PHE A 56 9.45 -23.10 -8.29
C PHE A 56 10.61 -23.34 -9.27
N VAL A 57 11.70 -22.57 -9.16
CA VAL A 57 12.89 -22.72 -10.03
C VAL A 57 13.87 -23.78 -9.49
N SER A 58 13.75 -24.17 -8.22
CA SER A 58 14.59 -25.21 -7.62
C SER A 58 14.02 -26.63 -7.78
N ASP A 59 12.78 -26.73 -8.27
CA ASP A 59 12.11 -27.98 -8.70
C ASP A 59 12.41 -28.29 -10.18
#